data_AF-A0A314XN10-F1
#
_entry.id   AF-A0A314XN10-F1
#
_cell.length_a   1.000
_cell.length_b   1.000
_cell.length_c   1.000
_cell.angle_alpha   90.00
_cell.angle_beta   90.00
_cell.angle_gamma   90.00
#
_symmetry.space_group_name_H-M   'P 1'
#
loop_
_entity.id
_entity.type
_entity.pdbx_description
1 polymer ?
#
loop_
_entity_poly.entity_id
_entity_poly.type
_entity_poly.pdbx_seq_one_letter_code
_entity_poly.pdbx_strand_id
1 'polypeptide(L)'
;MAQVFAMNGDSLVYPHRFSDRWTEWGDLSQIYPDYVRPSYPSIPPLDFAMDVSKMRNVACYMSHSSTPNVLVQFILYDHNNLMFPHIMLFAMENIPPMRELSLDYGVADEWTGKLAICN
;
A
#
# COMPACT_ATOMS: atom_id res chain seq x y z
N MET A 1 -11.62 -3.06 -14.97
CA MET A 1 -11.77 -1.61 -14.76
C MET A 1 -12.07 -1.41 -13.29
N ALA A 2 -11.10 -0.93 -12.51
CA ALA A 2 -11.35 -0.59 -11.11
C ALA A 2 -12.25 0.66 -11.07
N GLN A 3 -13.46 0.50 -10.57
CA GLN A 3 -14.45 1.57 -10.50
C GLN A 3 -14.21 2.33 -9.21
N VAL A 4 -13.63 3.51 -9.31
CA VAL A 4 -13.52 4.45 -8.19
C VAL A 4 -14.90 5.06 -7.99
N PHE A 5 -15.68 4.52 -7.05
CA PHE A 5 -16.95 5.12 -6.65
C PHE A 5 -16.66 6.31 -5.73
N ALA A 6 -16.99 7.50 -6.21
CA ALA A 6 -16.96 8.72 -5.42
C ALA A 6 -18.33 8.92 -4.74
N MET A 7 -18.38 8.84 -3.42
CA MET A 7 -19.52 9.30 -2.63
C MET A 7 -18.97 10.17 -1.49
N ASN A 8 -19.24 11.48 -1.59
CA ASN A 8 -18.75 12.61 -0.77
C ASN A 8 -17.37 13.21 -1.10
N GLY A 9 -16.89 13.01 -2.33
CA GLY A 9 -16.23 14.08 -3.10
C GLY A 9 -14.72 13.98 -3.31
N ASP A 10 -13.94 13.53 -2.34
CA ASP A 10 -12.48 13.36 -2.49
C ASP A 10 -12.08 11.93 -2.12
N SER A 11 -11.71 11.13 -3.12
CA SER A 11 -11.14 9.79 -2.93
C SER A 11 -9.68 9.96 -2.48
N LEU A 12 -9.50 10.21 -1.18
CA LEU A 12 -8.19 10.35 -0.58
C LEU A 12 -7.53 8.99 -0.41
N VAL A 13 -6.24 8.91 -0.72
CA VAL A 13 -5.41 7.72 -0.51
C VAL A 13 -4.74 7.83 0.85
N TYR A 14 -4.92 6.82 1.69
CA TYR A 14 -4.35 6.77 3.03
C TYR A 14 -3.16 5.79 3.05
N PRO A 15 -1.91 6.26 3.22
CA PRO A 15 -0.71 5.42 3.13
C PRO A 15 -0.67 4.29 4.16
N HIS A 16 -1.21 4.49 5.36
CA HIS A 16 -1.26 3.45 6.39
C HIS A 16 -2.11 2.23 6.01
N ARG A 17 -2.86 2.28 4.90
CA ARG A 17 -3.66 1.14 4.40
C ARG A 17 -2.85 0.18 3.53
N PHE A 18 -1.71 0.60 2.99
CA PHE A 18 -0.86 -0.30 2.21
C PHE A 18 -0.35 -1.44 3.10
N SER A 19 -0.39 -2.66 2.58
CA SER A 19 0.00 -3.84 3.34
C SER A 19 1.53 -3.97 3.48
N ASP A 20 1.96 -4.53 4.60
CA ASP A 20 3.37 -4.81 4.92
C ASP A 20 3.93 -6.03 4.17
N ARG A 21 3.61 -6.17 2.88
CA ARG A 21 4.04 -7.31 2.03
C ARG A 21 5.55 -7.39 1.83
N TRP A 22 6.26 -6.30 2.09
CA TRP A 22 7.72 -6.28 2.17
C TRP A 22 8.26 -7.34 3.15
N THR A 23 7.45 -7.77 4.15
CA THR A 23 7.83 -8.81 5.11
C THR A 23 7.94 -10.22 4.52
N GLU A 24 7.31 -10.48 3.37
CA GLU A 24 7.40 -11.76 2.66
C GLU A 24 8.67 -11.82 1.81
N TRP A 25 9.15 -10.66 1.37
CA TRP A 25 10.31 -10.57 0.50
C TRP A 25 11.61 -10.70 1.32
N GLY A 26 12.44 -11.68 0.95
CA GLY A 26 13.69 -11.98 1.67
C GLY A 26 13.53 -12.88 2.90
N ASP A 27 12.36 -13.48 3.11
CA ASP A 27 12.19 -14.53 4.13
C ASP A 27 12.86 -15.84 3.68
N LEU A 28 13.89 -16.27 4.42
CA LEU A 28 14.66 -17.48 4.12
C LEU A 28 14.35 -18.63 5.10
N SER A 29 13.36 -18.48 5.98
CA SER A 29 13.03 -19.47 7.01
C SER A 29 12.73 -20.87 6.45
N GLN A 30 12.27 -20.97 5.20
CA GLN A 30 12.00 -22.25 4.53
C GLN A 30 13.26 -22.99 4.07
N ILE A 31 14.38 -22.30 3.88
CA ILE A 31 15.63 -22.87 3.32
C ILE A 31 16.82 -22.78 4.28
N TYR A 32 16.78 -21.89 5.26
CA TYR A 32 17.84 -21.69 6.24
C TYR A 32 17.23 -21.72 7.66
N PRO A 33 17.33 -22.86 8.37
CA PRO A 33 16.70 -23.03 9.69
C PRO A 33 17.17 -22.04 10.76
N ASP A 34 18.40 -21.55 10.64
CA ASP A 34 18.99 -20.56 11.56
C ASP A 34 18.69 -19.11 11.11
N TYR A 35 17.84 -18.92 10.10
CA TYR A 35 17.46 -17.58 9.66
C TYR A 35 16.71 -16.84 10.77
N VAL A 36 17.28 -15.73 11.21
CA VAL A 36 16.62 -14.78 12.10
C VAL A 36 16.21 -13.57 11.27
N ARG A 37 14.90 -13.35 11.14
CA ARG A 37 14.36 -12.17 10.47
C ARG A 37 14.87 -10.89 11.17
N PRO A 38 15.34 -9.88 10.42
CA PRO A 38 15.68 -8.59 11.02
C PRO A 38 14.50 -7.98 11.78
N SER A 39 14.77 -7.42 12.95
CA SER A 39 13.77 -6.66 13.70
C SER A 39 13.53 -5.32 13.03
N TYR A 40 12.29 -5.04 12.66
CA TYR A 40 11.90 -3.70 12.22
C TYR A 40 11.31 -2.93 13.41
N PRO A 41 11.72 -1.66 13.61
CA PRO A 41 11.17 -0.85 14.69
C PRO A 41 9.69 -0.61 14.43
N SER A 42 8.90 -0.61 15.51
CA SER A 42 7.53 -0.12 15.44
C SER A 42 7.57 1.39 15.24
N ILE A 43 7.05 1.86 14.11
CA ILE A 43 6.96 3.27 13.76
C ILE A 43 5.50 3.69 14.01
N PRO A 44 5.24 4.90 14.55
CA PRO A 44 3.89 5.42 14.64
C PRO A 44 3.16 5.33 13.29
N PRO A 45 1.85 5.03 13.27
CA PRO A 45 1.10 4.95 12.04
C PRO A 45 1.09 6.31 11.32
N LEU A 46 1.15 6.26 9.99
CA LEU A 46 1.09 7.44 9.14
C LEU A 46 -0.35 7.99 9.09
N ASP A 47 -0.57 9.11 9.76
CA ASP A 47 -1.87 9.77 9.83
C ASP A 47 -1.93 10.99 8.88
N PHE A 48 -1.72 10.72 7.59
CA PHE A 48 -1.95 11.69 6.53
C PHE A 48 -2.69 11.06 5.37
N ALA A 49 -3.24 11.91 4.51
CA ALA A 49 -3.96 11.51 3.33
C ALA A 49 -3.39 12.22 2.11
N MET A 50 -3.44 11.56 0.96
CA MET A 50 -3.00 12.12 -0.31
C MET A 50 -4.23 12.34 -1.19
N ASP A 51 -4.40 13.59 -1.64
CA ASP A 51 -5.34 13.90 -2.71
C ASP A 51 -4.65 13.69 -4.06
N VAL A 52 -5.05 12.62 -4.75
CA VAL A 52 -4.58 12.33 -6.10
C VAL A 52 -5.57 12.80 -7.17
N SER A 53 -6.70 13.43 -6.79
CA SER A 53 -7.78 13.80 -7.72
C SER A 53 -7.32 14.74 -8.84
N LYS A 54 -6.51 15.76 -8.50
CA LYS A 54 -6.05 16.81 -9.42
C LYS A 54 -4.59 16.67 -9.85
N MET A 55 -3.71 16.31 -8.93
CA MET A 55 -2.27 16.20 -9.19
C MET A 55 -1.80 14.79 -8.81
N ARG A 56 -1.24 14.07 -9.78
CA ARG A 56 -0.79 12.69 -9.59
C ARG A 56 0.30 12.32 -10.59
N ASN A 57 1.07 11.29 -10.27
CA ASN A 57 2.01 10.67 -11.20
C ASN A 57 1.43 9.34 -11.74
N VAL A 58 2.24 8.60 -12.51
CA VAL A 58 1.84 7.31 -13.12
C VAL A 58 1.44 6.25 -12.09
N ALA A 59 1.99 6.28 -10.87
CA ALA A 59 1.71 5.29 -9.83
C ALA A 59 0.23 5.26 -9.43
N CYS A 60 -0.44 6.41 -9.48
CA CYS A 60 -1.83 6.56 -9.08
C CYS A 60 -2.83 5.91 -10.05
N TYR A 61 -2.36 5.33 -11.15
CA TYR A 61 -3.17 4.56 -12.10
C TYR A 61 -3.00 3.05 -11.93
N MET A 62 -2.13 2.59 -11.03
CA MET A 62 -2.01 1.17 -10.70
C MET A 62 -3.27 0.68 -10.01
N SER A 63 -3.77 -0.48 -10.44
CA SER A 63 -5.01 -1.06 -9.93
C SER A 63 -4.81 -1.75 -8.58
N HIS A 64 -5.90 -1.93 -7.84
CA HIS A 64 -5.89 -2.76 -6.64
C HIS A 64 -5.85 -4.25 -7.01
N SER A 65 -5.01 -5.02 -6.31
CA SER A 65 -5.02 -6.48 -6.33
C SER A 65 -4.72 -7.03 -4.94
N SER A 66 -5.42 -8.07 -4.51
CA SER A 66 -5.07 -8.84 -3.29
C SER A 66 -3.83 -9.72 -3.49
N THR A 67 -3.38 -9.88 -4.73
CA THR A 67 -2.12 -10.52 -5.14
C THR A 67 -1.33 -9.54 -6.02
N PRO A 68 -0.80 -8.45 -5.43
CA PRO A 68 -0.08 -7.43 -6.19
C PRO A 68 1.28 -7.94 -6.67
N ASN A 69 1.87 -7.26 -7.65
CA ASN A 69 3.26 -7.48 -8.09
C ASN A 69 4.19 -6.30 -7.78
N VAL A 70 3.65 -5.24 -7.17
CA VAL A 70 4.38 -4.07 -6.68
C VAL A 70 4.12 -3.91 -5.18
N LEU A 71 5.16 -3.57 -4.42
CA LEU A 71 5.09 -3.21 -3.00
C LEU A 71 5.35 -1.72 -2.79
N VAL A 72 4.89 -1.21 -1.64
CA VAL A 72 5.14 0.16 -1.19
C VAL A 72 6.23 0.18 -0.11
N GLN A 73 7.16 1.13 -0.19
CA GLN A 73 8.09 1.46 0.89
C GLN A 73 8.04 2.96 1.21
N PHE A 74 8.13 3.27 2.50
CA PHE A 74 8.26 4.62 3.01
C PHE A 74 9.73 4.99 3.14
N ILE A 75 10.16 6.02 2.41
CA ILE A 75 11.57 6.40 2.29
C ILE A 75 11.76 7.88 2.63
N LEU A 76 12.82 8.19 3.38
CA LEU A 76 13.27 9.54 3.68
C LEU A 76 14.61 9.77 2.98
N TYR A 77 14.73 10.84 2.18
CA TYR A 77 15.98 11.17 1.50
C TYR A 77 16.28 12.68 1.43
N ASP A 78 15.27 13.54 1.39
CA ASP A 78 15.38 15.00 1.32
C ASP A 78 15.00 15.70 2.64
N HIS A 79 14.30 15.02 3.54
CA HIS A 79 13.94 15.49 4.87
C HIS A 79 13.87 14.35 5.89
N ASN A 80 13.89 14.69 7.18
CA ASN A 80 13.85 13.72 8.29
C ASN A 80 12.49 13.67 9.02
N ASN A 81 11.43 14.16 8.40
CA ASN A 81 10.09 14.11 8.99
C ASN A 81 9.46 12.72 8.81
N LEU A 82 9.47 11.92 9.89
CA LEU A 82 8.92 10.56 9.92
C LEU A 82 7.42 10.49 9.66
N MET A 83 6.69 11.61 9.82
CA MET A 83 5.23 11.65 9.60
C MET A 83 4.86 11.82 8.13
N PHE A 84 5.81 12.22 7.26
CA PHE A 84 5.56 12.48 5.84
C PHE A 84 6.62 11.84 4.92
N PRO A 85 6.87 10.53 5.01
CA PRO A 85 7.84 9.88 4.15
C PRO A 85 7.40 9.90 2.68
N HIS A 86 8.37 9.79 1.77
CA HIS A 86 8.09 9.54 0.36
C HIS A 86 7.56 8.12 0.18
N ILE A 87 6.57 7.98 -0.69
CA ILE A 87 5.98 6.69 -1.04
C ILE A 87 6.63 6.20 -2.32
N MET A 88 7.45 5.16 -2.21
CA MET A 88 8.19 4.58 -3.33
C MET A 88 7.69 3.17 -3.64
N LEU A 89 7.71 2.83 -4.92
CA LEU A 89 7.17 1.58 -5.45
C LEU A 89 8.30 0.65 -5.92
N PHE A 90 8.23 -0.62 -5.54
CA PHE A 90 9.22 -1.64 -5.90
C PHE A 90 8.54 -2.89 -6.45
N ALA A 91 9.14 -3.50 -7.48
CA ALA A 91 8.66 -4.78 -8.00
C ALA A 91 8.94 -5.91 -6.99
N MET A 92 7.96 -6.77 -6.74
CA MET A 92 8.11 -7.94 -5.86
C MET A 92 8.59 -9.19 -6.62
N GLU A 93 8.45 -9.18 -7.93
CA GLU A 93 8.77 -10.29 -8.82
C GLU A 93 9.40 -9.80 -10.11
N ASN A 94 9.88 -10.72 -10.94
CA ASN A 94 10.30 -10.39 -12.31
C ASN A 94 9.06 -10.18 -13.18
N ILE A 95 8.73 -8.93 -13.48
CA ILE A 95 7.53 -8.55 -14.23
C ILE A 95 7.86 -8.52 -15.73
N PRO A 96 7.25 -9.38 -16.56
CA PRO A 96 7.45 -9.31 -18.00
C PRO A 96 6.84 -8.02 -18.58
N PRO A 97 7.35 -7.51 -19.71
CA PRO A 97 6.75 -6.37 -20.40
C PRO A 97 5.26 -6.59 -20.66
N MET A 98 4.48 -5.51 -20.65
CA MET A 98 3.02 -5.50 -20.87
C MET A 98 2.17 -6.17 -19.77
N ARG A 99 2.76 -6.74 -18.71
CA ARG A 99 1.98 -7.17 -17.54
C ARG A 99 1.56 -5.94 -16.72
N GLU A 100 0.30 -5.92 -16.33
CA GLU A 100 -0.25 -4.86 -15.48
C GLU A 100 0.47 -4.80 -14.13
N LEU A 101 0.74 -3.58 -13.66
CA LEU A 101 1.26 -3.30 -12.33
C LEU A 101 0.11 -3.06 -11.36
N SER A 102 0.13 -3.75 -10.22
CA SER A 102 -0.93 -3.67 -9.22
C SER A 102 -0.38 -3.57 -7.80
N LEU A 103 -1.14 -2.88 -6.95
CA LEU A 103 -0.84 -2.61 -5.55
C LEU A 103 -1.94 -3.17 -4.65
N ASP A 104 -1.60 -3.54 -3.43
CA ASP A 104 -2.58 -3.81 -2.39
C ASP A 104 -2.84 -2.52 -1.62
N TYR A 105 -3.87 -1.77 -2.05
CA TYR A 105 -4.37 -0.57 -1.35
C TYR A 105 -4.95 -0.86 0.05
N GLY A 106 -4.95 -2.12 0.49
CA GLY A 106 -5.56 -2.56 1.73
C GLY A 106 -7.07 -2.67 1.65
N VAL A 107 -7.66 -3.04 2.78
CA VAL A 107 -9.12 -3.09 2.92
C VAL A 107 -9.61 -1.66 3.16
N ALA A 108 -10.35 -1.11 2.19
CA ALA A 108 -11.26 -0.02 2.49
C ALA A 108 -12.36 -0.59 3.39
N ASP A 109 -12.61 0.03 4.53
CA ASP A 109 -13.72 -0.32 5.44
C ASP A 109 -15.11 0.00 4.82
N GLU A 110 -15.25 -0.12 3.50
CA GLU A 110 -16.46 0.17 2.74
C GLU A 110 -17.37 -1.06 2.58
N TRP A 111 -17.02 -2.22 3.17
CA TRP A 111 -17.89 -3.41 3.20
C TRP A 111 -18.63 -3.65 4.53
N THR A 112 -18.50 -2.79 5.54
CA THR A 112 -19.52 -2.74 6.60
C THR A 112 -20.64 -1.79 6.18
N GLY A 113 -21.34 -2.18 5.12
CA GLY A 113 -22.63 -1.60 4.78
C GLY A 113 -23.50 -1.62 6.03
N LYS A 114 -23.77 -0.42 6.56
CA LYS A 114 -24.95 -0.05 7.36
C LYS A 114 -25.79 -1.27 7.78
N LEU A 115 -25.38 -1.95 8.84
CA LEU A 115 -26.33 -2.74 9.62
C LEU A 115 -27.15 -1.72 10.42
N ALA A 116 -28.04 -1.02 9.72
CA ALA A 116 -29.20 -0.39 10.32
C ALA A 116 -30.11 -1.54 10.77
N ILE A 117 -29.75 -2.17 11.90
CA ILE A 117 -30.69 -3.01 12.63
C ILE A 117 -31.55 -2.01 13.39
N CYS A 118 -32.64 -1.59 12.75
CA CYS A 118 -33.76 -1.00 13.47
C CYS A 118 -34.39 -2.11 14.31
N ASN A 119 -34.36 -1.94 15.63
CA ASN A 119 -35.43 -2.37 16.53
C ASN A 119 -35.54 -1.30 17.62
#